data_AF-A0A3C0G051-F1
#
_entry.id   AF-A0A3C0G051-F1
#
_cell.length_a   1.000
_cell.length_b   1.000
_cell.length_c   1.000
_cell.angle_alpha   90.00
_cell.angle_beta   90.00
_cell.angle_gamma   90.00
#
_symmetry.space_group_name_H-M   'P 1'
#
loop_
_entity.id
_entity.type
_entity.pdbx_description
1 polymer ?
#
loop_
_entity_poly.entity_id
_entity_poly.type
_entity_poly.pdbx_seq_one_letter_code
_entity_poly.pdbx_strand_id
1 'polypeptide(L)'
;RIEIAKRSYDVLVNKVYFAPEDIIFDLNIFPVATGMDEHKLNAVDFIEATRWVRENLPHASVSGGVSNVSFSFRGNNPVREAMHSVFLYHAIKAGMNMGIVNPSMLEVYDDIPKDLLEYVEDVILNRRDDATERLLDFAESVVGKTKESK
;
A
#
# COMPACT_ATOMS: atom_id res chain seq x y z
N ARG A 1 9.74 9.31 -6.93
CA ARG A 1 8.35 9.76 -6.64
C ARG A 1 8.29 11.26 -6.31
N ILE A 2 9.00 11.70 -5.26
CA ILE A 2 9.02 13.09 -4.77
C ILE A 2 9.38 14.12 -5.85
N GLU A 3 10.46 13.92 -6.59
CA GLU A 3 10.92 14.86 -7.62
C GLU A 3 9.83 15.19 -8.65
N ILE A 4 9.13 14.16 -9.14
CA ILE A 4 8.05 14.30 -10.11
C ILE A 4 6.85 15.01 -9.49
N ALA A 5 6.46 14.64 -8.27
CA ALA A 5 5.35 15.29 -7.57
C ALA A 5 5.61 16.78 -7.34
N LYS A 6 6.80 17.15 -6.85
CA LYS A 6 7.20 18.55 -6.63
C LYS A 6 7.20 19.35 -7.92
N ARG A 7 7.82 18.81 -8.98
CA ARG A 7 7.88 19.47 -10.28
C ARG A 7 6.47 19.68 -10.86
N SER A 8 5.61 18.67 -10.78
CA SER A 8 4.22 18.76 -11.24
C SER A 8 3.43 19.80 -10.44
N TYR A 9 3.56 19.80 -9.11
CA TYR A 9 2.94 20.82 -8.25
C TYR A 9 3.39 22.23 -8.62
N ASP A 10 4.69 22.45 -8.83
CA ASP A 10 5.22 23.76 -9.20
C ASP A 10 4.71 24.24 -10.55
N VAL A 11 4.54 23.33 -11.52
CA VAL A 11 3.95 23.66 -12.81
C VAL A 11 2.47 24.02 -12.65
N LEU A 12 1.70 23.15 -11.99
CA LEU A 12 0.25 23.32 -11.83
C LEU A 12 -0.07 24.59 -11.04
N VAL A 13 0.58 24.80 -9.91
CA VAL A 13 0.29 25.91 -9.01
C VAL A 13 0.94 27.21 -9.47
N ASN A 14 2.25 27.21 -9.77
CA ASN A 14 2.97 28.47 -10.01
C ASN A 14 2.93 28.95 -11.46
N LYS A 15 2.64 28.08 -12.43
CA LYS A 15 2.61 28.45 -13.86
C LYS A 15 1.21 28.46 -14.44
N VAL A 16 0.39 27.48 -14.06
CA VAL A 16 -0.98 27.33 -14.57
C VAL A 16 -2.01 27.94 -13.60
N TYR A 17 -1.62 28.27 -12.37
CA TYR A 17 -2.49 28.83 -11.33
C TYR A 17 -3.68 27.90 -11.00
N PHE A 18 -3.44 26.59 -11.05
CA PHE A 18 -4.39 25.57 -10.66
C PHE A 18 -4.53 25.53 -9.13
N ALA A 19 -5.75 25.38 -8.62
CA ALA A 19 -6.00 25.32 -7.19
C ALA A 19 -5.34 24.06 -6.59
N PRO A 20 -4.46 24.18 -5.58
CA PRO A 20 -3.72 23.05 -5.06
C PRO A 20 -4.59 22.00 -4.36
N GLU A 21 -5.73 22.40 -3.80
CA GLU A 21 -6.74 21.52 -3.20
C GLU A 21 -7.40 20.55 -4.20
N ASP A 22 -7.39 20.89 -5.50
CA ASP A 22 -7.91 20.06 -6.58
C ASP A 22 -6.86 19.07 -7.13
N ILE A 23 -5.63 19.10 -6.61
CA ILE A 23 -4.55 18.20 -7.03
C ILE A 23 -4.61 16.91 -6.21
N ILE A 24 -4.71 15.78 -6.89
CA ILE A 24 -4.56 14.45 -6.30
C ILE A 24 -3.34 13.78 -6.92
N PHE A 25 -2.31 13.54 -6.13
CA PHE A 25 -1.15 12.77 -6.56
C PHE A 25 -1.39 11.27 -6.39
N ASP A 26 -1.31 10.52 -7.48
CA ASP A 26 -1.06 9.08 -7.43
C ASP A 26 0.46 8.86 -7.46
N LEU A 27 1.00 8.29 -6.38
CA LEU A 27 2.44 8.04 -6.24
C LEU A 27 2.85 6.64 -6.74
N ASN A 28 1.93 5.93 -7.40
CA ASN A 28 2.05 4.58 -7.93
C ASN A 28 2.24 3.52 -6.84
N ILE A 29 1.14 2.86 -6.46
CA ILE A 29 1.21 1.64 -5.64
C ILE A 29 1.63 0.47 -6.53
N PHE A 30 2.79 -0.10 -6.26
CA PHE A 30 3.33 -1.27 -6.95
C PHE A 30 3.24 -2.54 -6.08
N PRO A 31 3.26 -3.74 -6.69
CA PRO A 31 3.26 -4.99 -5.96
C PRO A 31 4.49 -5.14 -5.05
N VAL A 32 4.30 -5.83 -3.94
CA VAL A 32 5.38 -6.35 -3.08
C VAL A 32 5.34 -7.87 -3.07
N ALA A 33 6.31 -8.51 -2.42
CA ALA A 33 6.41 -9.98 -2.32
C ALA A 33 6.37 -10.68 -3.70
N THR A 34 7.00 -10.09 -4.71
CA THR A 34 7.05 -10.66 -6.07
C THR A 34 8.18 -11.67 -6.25
N GLY A 35 9.03 -11.88 -5.23
CA GLY A 35 10.28 -12.62 -5.33
C GLY A 35 11.46 -11.84 -5.94
N MET A 36 11.30 -10.53 -6.18
CA MET A 36 12.36 -9.65 -6.69
C MET A 36 12.77 -8.67 -5.60
N ASP A 37 14.07 -8.56 -5.32
CA ASP A 37 14.60 -7.71 -4.25
C ASP A 37 14.28 -6.22 -4.51
N GLU A 38 14.25 -5.81 -5.78
CA GLU A 38 13.94 -4.44 -6.19
C GLU A 38 12.52 -4.01 -5.82
N HIS A 39 11.61 -4.97 -5.59
CA HIS A 39 10.20 -4.70 -5.26
C HIS A 39 9.92 -4.67 -3.76
N LYS A 40 10.89 -5.04 -2.90
CA LYS A 40 10.71 -5.10 -1.45
C LYS A 40 10.36 -3.74 -0.83
N LEU A 41 10.89 -2.66 -1.41
CA LEU A 41 10.70 -1.30 -0.90
C LEU A 41 9.46 -0.60 -1.46
N ASN A 42 8.75 -1.19 -2.43
CA ASN A 42 7.70 -0.50 -3.18
C ASN A 42 6.62 0.16 -2.31
N ALA A 43 6.17 -0.54 -1.25
CA ALA A 43 5.16 -0.05 -0.31
C ALA A 43 5.73 1.01 0.65
N VAL A 44 6.90 0.77 1.26
CA VAL A 44 7.59 1.74 2.12
C VAL A 44 7.87 3.04 1.37
N ASP A 45 8.40 2.95 0.16
CA ASP A 45 8.67 4.10 -0.69
C ASP A 45 7.40 4.90 -1.02
N PHE A 46 6.22 4.27 -1.00
CA PHE A 46 4.95 4.96 -1.25
C PHE A 46 4.52 5.70 0.00
N ILE A 47 4.62 5.05 1.16
CA ILE A 47 4.30 5.61 2.47
C ILE A 47 5.19 6.83 2.75
N GLU A 48 6.50 6.72 2.52
CA GLU A 48 7.43 7.84 2.73
C GLU A 48 7.24 8.98 1.71
N ALA A 49 6.96 8.65 0.44
CA ALA A 49 6.62 9.68 -0.54
C ALA A 49 5.28 10.37 -0.21
N THR A 50 4.31 9.64 0.34
CA THR A 50 3.04 10.19 0.82
C THR A 50 3.29 11.20 1.94
N ARG A 51 4.07 10.81 2.96
CA ARG A 51 4.47 11.70 4.06
C ARG A 51 5.09 12.98 3.53
N TRP A 52 6.09 12.83 2.66
CA TRP A 52 6.78 13.98 2.08
C TRP A 52 5.82 14.90 1.31
N VAL A 53 4.96 14.35 0.45
CA VAL A 53 3.99 15.14 -0.31
C VAL A 53 3.05 15.91 0.62
N ARG A 54 2.52 15.25 1.65
CA ARG A 54 1.55 15.86 2.55
C ARG A 54 2.17 16.91 3.48
N GLU A 55 3.48 16.82 3.76
CA GLU A 55 4.23 17.81 4.53
C GLU A 55 4.75 18.99 3.68
N ASN A 56 5.03 18.78 2.39
CA ASN A 56 5.76 19.74 1.56
C ASN A 56 4.93 20.37 0.43
N LEU A 57 3.81 19.77 0.04
CA LEU A 57 2.92 20.25 -1.02
C LEU A 57 1.55 20.62 -0.40
N PRO A 58 1.37 21.87 0.07
CA PRO A 58 0.16 22.29 0.76
C PRO A 58 -1.10 21.98 -0.03
N HIS A 59 -2.16 21.56 0.66
CA HIS A 59 -3.48 21.24 0.14
C HIS A 59 -3.57 20.02 -0.81
N ALA A 60 -2.50 19.61 -1.48
CA ALA A 60 -2.52 18.50 -2.44
C ALA A 60 -2.81 17.15 -1.78
N SER A 61 -3.80 16.43 -2.29
CA SER A 61 -4.20 15.10 -1.80
C SER A 61 -3.30 13.99 -2.35
N VAL A 62 -3.31 12.82 -1.69
CA VAL A 62 -2.59 11.61 -2.15
C VAL A 62 -3.57 10.45 -2.25
N SER A 63 -3.48 9.74 -3.38
CA SER A 63 -4.27 8.55 -3.70
C SER A 63 -3.40 7.42 -4.26
N GLY A 64 -4.04 6.29 -4.53
CA GLY A 64 -3.43 5.16 -5.22
C GLY A 64 -4.38 3.97 -5.35
N GLY A 65 -4.08 3.09 -6.31
CA GLY A 65 -4.76 1.80 -6.49
C GLY A 65 -4.32 0.75 -5.48
N VAL A 66 -5.03 0.63 -4.34
CA VAL A 66 -4.62 -0.20 -3.20
C VAL A 66 -4.48 -1.68 -3.58
N SER A 67 -5.37 -2.19 -4.43
CA SER A 67 -5.34 -3.60 -4.85
C SER A 67 -4.03 -4.04 -5.54
N ASN A 68 -3.24 -3.11 -6.07
CA ASN A 68 -1.96 -3.39 -6.72
C ASN A 68 -0.90 -3.92 -5.75
N VAL A 69 -0.92 -3.49 -4.48
CA VAL A 69 0.08 -3.91 -3.47
C VAL A 69 0.09 -5.43 -3.28
N SER A 70 -1.07 -6.05 -3.44
CA SER A 70 -1.35 -7.46 -3.17
C SER A 70 -1.30 -8.36 -4.41
N PHE A 71 -0.81 -7.87 -5.54
CA PHE A 71 -0.92 -8.58 -6.84
C PHE A 71 -0.32 -9.99 -6.81
N SER A 72 0.78 -10.19 -6.07
CA SER A 72 1.47 -11.47 -5.93
C SER A 72 0.62 -12.58 -5.29
N PHE A 73 -0.46 -12.22 -4.59
CA PHE A 73 -1.35 -13.15 -3.87
C PHE A 73 -2.72 -13.30 -4.54
N ARG A 74 -2.82 -13.07 -5.85
CA ARG A 74 -4.06 -13.32 -6.62
C ARG A 74 -4.58 -14.73 -6.36
N GLY A 75 -5.86 -14.84 -5.99
CA GLY A 75 -6.51 -16.10 -5.62
C GLY A 75 -6.54 -16.37 -4.11
N ASN A 76 -5.77 -15.64 -3.30
CA ASN A 76 -5.80 -15.72 -1.83
C ASN A 76 -6.40 -14.44 -1.24
N ASN A 77 -7.73 -14.32 -1.25
CA ASN A 77 -8.41 -13.13 -0.75
C ASN A 77 -8.11 -12.79 0.72
N PRO A 78 -8.06 -13.75 1.67
CA PRO A 78 -7.70 -13.45 3.06
C PRO A 78 -6.36 -12.71 3.20
N VAL A 79 -5.31 -13.17 2.50
CA VAL A 79 -4.01 -12.48 2.54
C VAL A 79 -4.09 -11.12 1.86
N ARG A 80 -4.81 -11.01 0.74
CA ARG A 80 -4.94 -9.73 0.03
C ARG A 80 -5.68 -8.67 0.86
N GLU A 81 -6.76 -9.05 1.52
CA GLU A 81 -7.55 -8.17 2.40
C GLU A 81 -6.69 -7.66 3.56
N ALA A 82 -5.98 -8.56 4.25
CA ALA A 82 -5.02 -8.17 5.29
C ALA A 82 -3.94 -7.21 4.76
N MET A 83 -3.37 -7.48 3.58
CA MET A 83 -2.39 -6.58 2.94
C MET A 83 -2.97 -5.19 2.65
N HIS A 84 -4.22 -5.10 2.18
CA HIS A 84 -4.87 -3.81 1.92
C HIS A 84 -5.06 -3.02 3.21
N SER A 85 -5.55 -3.69 4.25
CA SER A 85 -5.80 -3.07 5.56
C SER A 85 -4.52 -2.61 6.24
N VAL A 86 -3.46 -3.40 6.23
CA VAL A 86 -2.15 -3.01 6.77
C VAL A 86 -1.54 -1.86 5.97
N PHE A 87 -1.56 -1.94 4.64
CA PHE A 87 -1.06 -0.85 3.79
C PHE A 87 -1.80 0.46 4.06
N LEU A 88 -3.14 0.42 4.08
CA LEU A 88 -3.97 1.59 4.34
C LEU A 88 -3.73 2.16 5.74
N TYR A 89 -3.61 1.33 6.76
CA TYR A 89 -3.33 1.78 8.13
C TYR A 89 -2.07 2.65 8.20
N HIS A 90 -0.98 2.20 7.60
CA HIS A 90 0.30 2.93 7.60
C HIS A 90 0.30 4.11 6.62
N ALA A 91 -0.28 3.96 5.42
CA ALA A 91 -0.35 5.03 4.44
C ALA A 91 -1.25 6.20 4.92
N ILE A 92 -2.37 5.91 5.57
CA ILE A 92 -3.25 6.94 6.16
C ILE A 92 -2.54 7.67 7.29
N LYS A 93 -1.78 6.97 8.15
CA LYS A 93 -0.92 7.60 9.17
C LYS A 93 0.17 8.50 8.57
N ALA A 94 0.64 8.19 7.36
CA ALA A 94 1.55 9.04 6.62
C ALA A 94 0.86 10.20 5.87
N GLY A 95 -0.48 10.25 5.87
CA GLY A 95 -1.27 11.35 5.33
C GLY A 95 -2.01 11.05 4.03
N MET A 96 -2.02 9.79 3.56
CA MET A 96 -2.89 9.35 2.46
C MET A 96 -4.36 9.60 2.85
N ASN A 97 -5.10 10.32 1.99
CA ASN A 97 -6.45 10.76 2.29
C ASN A 97 -7.50 10.30 1.27
N MET A 98 -7.08 9.62 0.20
CA MET A 98 -7.94 9.01 -0.80
C MET A 98 -7.36 7.67 -1.22
N GLY A 99 -8.19 6.76 -1.74
CA GLY A 99 -7.70 5.48 -2.28
C GLY A 99 -8.72 4.83 -3.19
N ILE A 100 -8.23 4.18 -4.25
CA ILE A 100 -9.07 3.35 -5.12
C ILE A 100 -9.05 1.94 -4.54
N VAL A 101 -10.15 1.56 -3.90
CA VAL A 101 -10.31 0.33 -3.12
C VAL A 101 -11.51 -0.47 -3.60
N ASN A 102 -11.51 -1.78 -3.31
CA ASN A 102 -12.76 -2.53 -3.28
C ASN A 102 -13.34 -2.43 -1.86
N PRO A 103 -14.47 -1.73 -1.65
CA PRO A 103 -15.05 -1.56 -0.31
C PRO A 103 -15.49 -2.88 0.34
N SER A 104 -15.72 -3.94 -0.44
CA SER A 104 -16.08 -5.26 0.12
C SER A 104 -14.87 -6.10 0.56
N MET A 105 -13.64 -5.63 0.35
CA MET A 105 -12.38 -6.34 0.66
C MET A 105 -11.52 -5.51 1.64
N LEU A 106 -12.16 -4.79 2.56
CA LEU A 106 -11.48 -4.00 3.58
C LEU A 106 -11.78 -4.61 4.94
N GLU A 107 -10.81 -5.34 5.48
CA GLU A 107 -10.85 -5.89 6.84
C GLU A 107 -10.46 -4.81 7.86
N VAL A 108 -11.00 -4.88 9.07
CA VAL A 108 -10.57 -3.98 10.16
C VAL A 108 -9.17 -4.41 10.60
N TYR A 109 -8.22 -3.47 10.64
CA TYR A 109 -6.82 -3.77 10.96
C TYR A 109 -6.65 -4.54 12.28
N ASP A 110 -7.42 -4.18 13.32
CA ASP A 110 -7.36 -4.82 14.63
C ASP A 110 -7.99 -6.23 14.67
N ASP A 111 -8.81 -6.59 13.67
CA ASP A 111 -9.46 -7.90 13.57
C ASP A 111 -8.59 -8.93 12.82
N ILE A 112 -7.51 -8.48 12.15
CA ILE A 112 -6.57 -9.35 11.43
C ILE A 112 -5.92 -10.33 12.43
N PRO A 113 -5.93 -11.65 12.16
CA PRO A 113 -5.25 -12.62 13.02
C PRO A 113 -3.78 -12.23 13.25
N LYS A 114 -3.33 -12.22 14.52
CA LYS A 114 -2.02 -11.70 14.92
C LYS A 114 -0.85 -12.26 14.11
N ASP A 115 -0.88 -13.57 13.84
CA ASP A 115 0.16 -14.24 13.05
C ASP A 115 0.18 -13.67 11.62
N LEU A 116 -0.98 -13.60 10.95
CA LEU A 116 -1.10 -13.04 9.60
C LEU A 116 -0.71 -11.56 9.57
N LEU A 117 -1.11 -10.78 10.58
CA LEU A 117 -0.74 -9.38 10.72
C LEU A 117 0.79 -9.22 10.76
N GLU A 118 1.49 -10.04 11.54
CA GLU A 118 2.95 -9.99 11.63
C GLU A 118 3.61 -10.25 10.26
N TYR A 119 3.20 -11.31 9.56
CA TYR A 119 3.74 -11.64 8.23
C TYR A 119 3.46 -10.54 7.19
N VAL A 120 2.26 -9.97 7.21
CA VAL A 120 1.87 -8.91 6.29
C VAL A 120 2.63 -7.63 6.59
N GLU A 121 2.78 -7.23 7.85
CA GLU A 121 3.56 -6.06 8.23
C GLU A 121 5.04 -6.21 7.91
N ASP A 122 5.61 -7.40 8.09
CA ASP A 122 6.99 -7.69 7.70
C ASP A 122 7.23 -7.40 6.22
N VAL A 123 6.25 -7.75 5.36
CA VAL A 123 6.31 -7.49 3.91
C VAL A 123 6.03 -6.02 3.58
N ILE A 124 4.96 -5.43 4.11
CA ILE A 124 4.55 -4.05 3.77
C ILE A 124 5.58 -3.02 4.25
N LEU A 125 6.16 -3.24 5.43
CA LEU A 125 7.13 -2.34 6.05
C LEU A 125 8.58 -2.78 5.82
N ASN A 126 8.81 -3.87 5.09
CA ASN A 126 10.12 -4.45 4.81
C ASN A 126 10.98 -4.59 6.09
N ARG A 127 10.42 -5.20 7.15
CA ARG A 127 11.06 -5.27 8.49
C ARG A 127 12.19 -6.30 8.59
N ARG A 128 12.26 -7.23 7.62
CA ARG A 128 13.18 -8.38 7.61
C ARG A 128 13.41 -8.88 6.18
N ASP A 129 14.57 -9.48 5.95
CA ASP A 129 15.02 -9.89 4.60
C ASP A 129 14.21 -11.05 4.01
N ASP A 130 13.74 -11.96 4.87
CA ASP A 130 12.98 -13.18 4.55
C ASP A 130 11.45 -12.98 4.65
N ALA A 131 10.96 -11.74 4.73
CA ALA A 131 9.53 -11.43 4.86
C ALA A 131 8.68 -12.04 3.74
N THR A 132 9.18 -11.95 2.51
CA THR A 132 8.46 -12.42 1.31
C THR A 132 8.27 -13.94 1.34
N GLU A 133 9.34 -14.69 1.57
CA GLU A 133 9.32 -16.16 1.61
C GLU A 133 8.37 -16.64 2.71
N ARG A 134 8.50 -16.06 3.90
CA ARG A 134 7.64 -16.36 5.05
C ARG A 134 6.15 -16.16 4.77
N LEU A 135 5.77 -15.05 4.13
CA LEU A 135 4.37 -14.80 3.80
C LEU A 135 3.87 -15.72 2.68
N LEU A 136 4.71 -16.06 1.69
CA LEU A 136 4.36 -17.01 0.65
C LEU A 136 4.08 -18.41 1.24
N ASP A 137 5.00 -18.91 2.08
CA ASP A 137 4.83 -20.20 2.76
C ASP A 137 3.59 -20.21 3.66
N PHE A 138 3.37 -19.13 4.42
CA PHE A 138 2.17 -18.99 5.25
C PHE A 138 0.90 -18.98 4.41
N ALA A 139 0.90 -18.26 3.28
CA ALA A 139 -0.25 -18.15 2.38
C ALA A 139 -0.69 -19.50 1.80
N GLU A 140 0.23 -20.42 1.52
CA GLU A 140 -0.10 -21.78 1.09
C GLU A 140 -0.93 -22.53 2.15
N SER A 141 -0.60 -22.37 3.43
CA SER A 141 -1.34 -22.99 4.53
C SER A 141 -2.76 -22.42 4.71
N VAL A 142 -2.97 -21.14 4.36
CA VAL A 142 -4.27 -20.45 4.45
C VAL A 142 -5.22 -20.92 3.35
N VAL A 143 -4.72 -21.15 2.13
CA VAL A 143 -5.53 -21.69 1.02
C VAL A 143 -6.07 -23.10 1.34
N GLY A 144 -5.30 -23.90 2.09
CA GLY A 144 -5.70 -25.25 2.53
C GLY A 144 -6.93 -25.27 3.44
N LYS A 145 -7.01 -24.34 4.40
CA LYS A 145 -8.11 -24.31 5.39
C LYS A 145 -9.47 -23.92 4.79
N THR A 146 -9.49 -23.16 3.70
CA THR A 146 -10.77 -22.76 3.06
C THR A 146 -11.40 -23.90 2.25
N LYS A 147 -10.63 -24.92 1.86
CA LYS A 147 -11.14 -26.09 1.13
C LYS A 147 -11.80 -27.16 2.03
N GLU A 148 -11.44 -27.24 3.31
CA GLU A 148 -12.01 -28.22 4.24
C GLU A 148 -13.31 -27.76 4.91
N SER A 149 -13.71 -26.51 4.71
CA SER A 149 -14.90 -25.90 5.34
C SER A 149 -16.16 -25.90 4.45
N LYS A 150 -16.27 -26.80 3.46
CA LYS A 150 -17.45 -26.95 2.61
C LYS A 150 -18.03 -28.35 2.64
#